data_AF-A0A9C9NKI1-F1
#
_entry.id   AF-A0A9C9NKI1-F1
#
_cell.length_a   1.000
_cell.length_b   1.000
_cell.length_c   1.000
_cell.angle_alpha   90.00
_cell.angle_beta   90.00
_cell.angle_gamma   90.00
#
_symmetry.space_group_name_H-M   'P 1'
#
loop_
_entity.id
_entity.type
_entity.pdbx_description
1 polymer ?
#
loop_
_entity_poly.entity_id
_entity_poly.type
_entity_poly.pdbx_seq_one_letter_code
_entity_poly.pdbx_strand_id
1 'polypeptide(L)'
;MSLFDRRSRRRAAARLALAARPVVLLLLSGFLSAATPPIAALAQSAPVERSNLADPFAAYVAEASHRFGIPDAWIRAVMRFESAGRVRAISSTCAIGLMQVMPGTWAELQERYGLGSDPYDPRDNILAGAAYLREMYDRYGSPGFLAAYNAGPRRYEQHLAGRPLPAETRAYLATLAPVVGGGDMPVPAIVAAADPDAWRRAPLFVGRAAGAATADSVQVDGQSKAASAATPVADSAAAAPQAERLFVARSDRGRPR
;
A
#
# COMPACT_ATOMS: atom_id res chain seq x y z
N MET A 1 -18.81 -19.21 84.41
CA MET A 1 -19.53 -18.75 83.19
C MET A 1 -19.42 -19.87 82.16
N SER A 2 -20.46 -20.38 81.48
CA SER A 2 -21.77 -19.83 81.06
C SER A 2 -21.75 -18.93 79.81
N LEU A 3 -21.59 -19.59 78.66
CA LEU A 3 -22.13 -19.26 77.33
C LEU A 3 -22.53 -20.64 76.75
N PHE A 4 -23.78 -21.14 76.74
CA PHE A 4 -25.10 -20.55 76.43
C PHE A 4 -25.20 -20.16 74.93
N ASP A 5 -26.12 -20.68 74.10
CA ASP A 5 -26.93 -21.92 74.13
C ASP A 5 -27.36 -22.27 72.67
N ARG A 6 -28.09 -23.38 72.49
CA ARG A 6 -29.08 -23.73 71.44
C ARG A 6 -29.70 -22.55 70.65
N ARG A 7 -30.27 -22.69 69.44
CA ARG A 7 -30.95 -23.76 68.63
C ARG A 7 -30.84 -23.31 67.13
N SER A 8 -31.27 -24.00 66.07
CA SER A 8 -32.26 -25.08 65.80
C SER A 8 -31.83 -25.85 64.52
N ARG A 9 -31.87 -27.19 64.47
CA ARG A 9 -33.02 -28.09 64.19
C ARG A 9 -33.69 -27.92 62.79
N ARG A 10 -33.53 -28.97 61.98
CA ARG A 10 -34.05 -29.18 60.60
C ARG A 10 -35.58 -29.26 60.51
N ARG A 11 -36.14 -28.89 59.34
CA ARG A 11 -37.37 -29.38 58.66
C ARG A 11 -37.49 -28.67 57.29
N ALA A 12 -38.22 -29.12 56.26
CA ALA A 12 -38.35 -30.44 55.60
C ALA A 12 -39.39 -30.31 54.44
N ALA A 13 -39.14 -30.94 53.27
CA ALA A 13 -40.07 -31.04 52.10
C ALA A 13 -40.44 -29.68 51.43
N ALA A 14 -41.02 -29.59 50.21
CA ALA A 14 -41.34 -30.54 49.13
C ALA A 14 -41.01 -29.84 47.77
N ARG A 15 -40.38 -30.47 46.77
CA ARG A 15 -40.91 -31.30 45.66
C ARG A 15 -41.98 -30.66 44.75
N LEU A 16 -41.93 -31.08 43.46
CA LEU A 16 -42.79 -30.76 42.31
C LEU A 16 -42.57 -29.38 41.65
N ALA A 17 -42.61 -29.23 40.31
CA ALA A 17 -42.78 -30.22 39.25
C ALA A 17 -41.84 -29.98 38.05
N LEU A 18 -41.38 -31.08 37.43
CA LEU A 18 -40.76 -31.11 36.11
C LEU A 18 -41.87 -31.36 35.07
N ALA A 19 -41.90 -30.61 33.96
CA ALA A 19 -42.86 -30.82 32.87
C ALA A 19 -42.16 -30.69 31.51
N ALA A 20 -41.60 -31.81 31.02
CA ALA A 20 -41.09 -31.92 29.66
C ALA A 20 -42.23 -32.24 28.67
N ARG A 21 -42.08 -31.82 27.40
CA ARG A 21 -42.87 -32.30 26.26
C ARG A 21 -42.51 -33.77 25.99
N PRO A 22 -43.45 -34.65 25.59
CA PRO A 22 -43.58 -34.95 24.15
C PRO A 22 -45.02 -35.40 23.75
N VAL A 23 -45.13 -36.26 22.71
CA VAL A 23 -46.33 -36.85 22.05
C VAL A 23 -47.07 -35.88 21.10
N VAL A 24 -47.18 -36.02 19.76
CA VAL A 24 -46.89 -37.03 18.69
C VAL A 24 -48.11 -37.82 18.17
N LEU A 25 -48.36 -37.72 16.84
CA LEU A 25 -49.33 -38.45 15.98
C LEU A 25 -50.83 -38.20 16.30
N LEU A 26 -51.81 -38.20 15.38
CA LEU A 26 -51.99 -38.49 13.93
C LEU A 26 -52.86 -37.36 13.28
N LEU A 27 -53.16 -37.17 11.97
CA LEU A 27 -52.73 -37.69 10.65
C LEU A 27 -53.19 -36.70 9.51
N LEU A 28 -52.94 -37.06 8.24
CA LEU A 28 -53.76 -36.75 7.04
C LEU A 28 -54.03 -35.28 6.62
N SER A 29 -53.11 -34.69 5.85
CA SER A 29 -53.34 -33.92 4.60
C SER A 29 -52.01 -33.31 4.12
N GLY A 30 -51.72 -33.09 2.84
CA GLY A 30 -52.36 -33.53 1.59
C GLY A 30 -51.41 -33.12 0.45
N PHE A 31 -51.07 -34.02 -0.48
CA PHE A 31 -49.98 -33.78 -1.44
C PHE A 31 -50.41 -32.85 -2.58
N LEU A 32 -50.24 -31.54 -2.37
CA LEU A 32 -50.60 -30.52 -3.36
C LEU A 32 -49.33 -29.94 -4.03
N SER A 33 -48.98 -30.46 -5.20
CA SER A 33 -47.86 -29.95 -6.00
C SER A 33 -48.18 -28.58 -6.59
N ALA A 34 -47.80 -27.52 -5.87
CA ALA A 34 -47.75 -26.18 -6.43
C ALA A 34 -46.63 -26.13 -7.48
N ALA A 35 -46.98 -26.08 -8.76
CA ALA A 35 -46.04 -25.89 -9.84
C ALA A 35 -45.44 -24.48 -9.76
N THR A 36 -44.18 -24.37 -9.35
CA THR A 36 -43.45 -23.10 -9.42
C THR A 36 -43.20 -22.73 -10.88
N PRO A 37 -43.65 -21.55 -11.35
CA PRO A 37 -43.19 -21.05 -12.64
C PRO A 37 -41.67 -20.81 -12.53
N PRO A 38 -40.90 -21.05 -13.60
CA PRO A 38 -39.51 -20.63 -13.62
C PRO A 38 -39.49 -19.10 -13.51
N ILE A 39 -38.96 -18.57 -12.40
CA ILE A 39 -38.61 -17.16 -12.31
C ILE A 39 -37.55 -16.95 -13.39
N ALA A 40 -37.94 -16.28 -14.47
CA ALA A 40 -37.00 -15.87 -15.49
C ALA A 40 -35.96 -14.99 -14.82
N ALA A 41 -34.74 -15.52 -14.70
CA ALA A 41 -33.59 -14.77 -14.21
C ALA A 41 -33.22 -13.74 -15.27
N LEU A 42 -34.00 -12.66 -15.34
CA LEU A 42 -33.56 -11.41 -15.92
C LEU A 42 -32.20 -11.12 -15.26
N ALA A 43 -31.16 -11.14 -16.07
CA ALA A 43 -29.85 -10.67 -15.65
C ALA A 43 -30.02 -9.19 -15.33
N GLN A 44 -30.30 -8.90 -14.05
CA GLN A 44 -30.36 -7.56 -13.51
C GLN A 44 -28.92 -7.06 -13.54
N SER A 45 -28.49 -6.55 -14.69
CA SER A 45 -27.22 -5.87 -14.87
C SER A 45 -27.13 -4.83 -13.76
N ALA A 46 -26.35 -5.13 -12.73
CA ALA A 46 -26.32 -4.32 -11.53
C ALA A 46 -25.97 -2.90 -11.98
N PRO A 47 -26.80 -1.89 -11.64
CA PRO A 47 -26.57 -0.54 -12.15
C PRO A 47 -25.17 -0.13 -11.71
N VAL A 48 -24.28 0.07 -12.69
CA VAL A 48 -22.87 0.41 -12.47
C VAL A 48 -22.80 1.43 -11.35
N GLU A 49 -22.13 1.07 -10.26
CA GLU A 49 -22.26 1.76 -8.97
C GLU A 49 -22.06 3.26 -9.20
N ARG A 50 -23.18 4.02 -9.10
CA ARG A 50 -23.29 5.37 -9.66
C ARG A 50 -22.09 6.18 -9.21
N SER A 51 -21.25 6.59 -10.15
CA SER A 51 -19.88 7.08 -9.90
C SER A 51 -19.83 7.91 -8.62
N ASN A 52 -19.32 7.29 -7.57
CA ASN A 52 -19.34 7.84 -6.23
C ASN A 52 -18.68 9.22 -6.27
N LEU A 53 -19.24 10.22 -5.56
CA LEU A 53 -18.81 11.62 -5.60
C LEU A 53 -17.27 11.68 -5.59
N ALA A 54 -16.69 12.06 -6.74
CA ALA A 54 -15.39 11.57 -7.20
C ALA A 54 -14.38 11.43 -6.06
N ASP A 55 -14.09 10.16 -5.68
CA ASP A 55 -13.38 9.82 -4.43
C ASP A 55 -12.14 10.73 -4.29
N PRO A 56 -12.15 11.69 -3.34
CA PRO A 56 -11.19 12.79 -3.30
C PRO A 56 -9.77 12.34 -2.97
N PHE A 57 -9.61 11.06 -2.61
CA PHE A 57 -8.33 10.44 -2.31
C PHE A 57 -7.90 9.44 -3.39
N ALA A 58 -8.69 9.23 -4.46
CA ALA A 58 -8.44 8.20 -5.46
C ALA A 58 -7.06 8.28 -6.12
N ALA A 59 -6.62 9.49 -6.49
CA ALA A 59 -5.30 9.70 -7.07
C ALA A 59 -4.17 9.38 -6.08
N TYR A 60 -4.31 9.79 -4.81
CA TYR A 60 -3.29 9.57 -3.77
C TYR A 60 -3.20 8.10 -3.34
N VAL A 61 -4.34 7.41 -3.28
CA VAL A 61 -4.37 5.96 -3.04
C VAL A 61 -3.71 5.23 -4.21
N ALA A 62 -3.98 5.61 -5.47
CA ALA A 62 -3.35 4.99 -6.63
C ALA A 62 -1.83 5.26 -6.68
N GLU A 63 -1.39 6.48 -6.34
CA GLU A 63 0.04 6.83 -6.20
C GLU A 63 0.72 5.96 -5.14
N ALA A 64 0.12 5.86 -3.95
CA ALA A 64 0.64 5.07 -2.84
C ALA A 64 0.65 3.56 -3.13
N SER A 65 -0.42 3.06 -3.77
CA SER A 65 -0.59 1.69 -4.23
C SER A 65 0.52 1.30 -5.21
N HIS A 66 0.78 2.13 -6.22
CA HIS A 66 1.89 1.94 -7.16
C HIS A 66 3.26 2.08 -6.49
N ARG A 67 3.47 3.10 -5.63
CA ARG A 67 4.77 3.41 -5.01
C ARG A 67 5.23 2.36 -4.00
N PHE A 68 4.31 1.73 -3.28
CA PHE A 68 4.61 0.77 -2.21
C PHE A 68 4.11 -0.66 -2.50
N GLY A 69 3.46 -0.89 -3.64
CA GLY A 69 2.95 -2.21 -4.05
C GLY A 69 1.81 -2.76 -3.18
N ILE A 70 1.11 -1.90 -2.43
CA ILE A 70 0.01 -2.27 -1.53
C ILE A 70 -1.33 -2.06 -2.26
N PRO A 71 -2.19 -3.09 -2.44
CA PRO A 71 -3.43 -2.96 -3.17
C PRO A 71 -4.33 -1.80 -2.70
N ASP A 72 -4.89 -1.04 -3.65
CA ASP A 72 -5.89 0.02 -3.43
C ASP A 72 -6.97 -0.36 -2.41
N ALA A 73 -7.50 -1.58 -2.51
CA ALA A 73 -8.54 -2.09 -1.63
C ALA A 73 -8.09 -2.13 -0.16
N TRP A 74 -6.82 -2.44 0.11
CA TRP A 74 -6.26 -2.50 1.46
C TRP A 74 -6.09 -1.08 2.03
N ILE A 75 -5.53 -0.16 1.23
CA ILE A 75 -5.36 1.26 1.63
C ILE A 75 -6.73 1.89 1.94
N ARG A 76 -7.73 1.69 1.07
CA ARG A 76 -9.09 2.21 1.26
C ARG A 76 -9.79 1.58 2.46
N ALA A 77 -9.58 0.28 2.72
CA ALA A 77 -10.17 -0.39 3.88
C ALA A 77 -9.56 0.10 5.21
N VAL A 78 -8.22 0.22 5.28
CA VAL A 78 -7.53 0.81 6.44
C VAL A 78 -7.98 2.25 6.64
N MET A 79 -7.86 3.13 5.63
CA MET A 79 -8.30 4.53 5.72
C MET A 79 -9.76 4.68 6.18
N ARG A 80 -10.66 3.80 5.71
CA ARG A 80 -12.06 3.78 6.13
C ARG A 80 -12.25 3.36 7.59
N PHE A 81 -11.47 2.40 8.09
CA PHE A 81 -11.50 2.01 9.50
C PHE A 81 -10.91 3.09 10.41
N GLU A 82 -9.73 3.60 10.06
CA GLU A 82 -8.92 4.51 10.89
C GLU A 82 -9.55 5.90 11.05
N SER A 83 -10.01 6.52 9.95
CA SER A 83 -10.53 7.89 9.98
C SER A 83 -11.98 8.02 9.48
N ALA A 84 -12.51 7.03 8.75
CA ALA A 84 -13.70 7.17 7.91
C ALA A 84 -13.60 8.34 6.90
N GLY A 85 -12.39 8.65 6.41
CA GLY A 85 -12.11 9.73 5.45
C GLY A 85 -11.96 11.13 6.06
N ARG A 86 -11.94 11.26 7.39
CA ARG A 86 -11.76 12.54 8.08
C ARG A 86 -10.29 12.96 8.07
N VAL A 87 -9.93 13.85 7.15
CA VAL A 87 -8.55 14.37 6.95
C VAL A 87 -7.86 14.82 8.25
N ARG A 88 -8.58 15.53 9.13
CA ARG A 88 -8.03 16.03 10.41
C ARG A 88 -8.41 15.15 11.62
N ALA A 89 -8.50 13.83 11.43
CA ALA A 89 -8.74 12.88 12.52
C ALA A 89 -7.54 12.80 13.48
N ILE A 90 -7.82 12.75 14.78
CA ILE A 90 -6.85 12.52 15.85
C ILE A 90 -7.46 11.51 16.84
N SER A 91 -6.72 10.47 17.23
CA SER A 91 -7.17 9.52 18.25
C SER A 91 -6.82 9.96 19.68
N SER A 92 -7.41 9.30 20.67
CA SER A 92 -7.04 9.45 22.09
C SER A 92 -5.60 9.02 22.40
N THR A 93 -4.95 8.29 21.49
CA THR A 93 -3.52 7.91 21.53
C THR A 93 -2.64 8.81 20.66
N CYS A 94 -3.17 9.95 20.18
CA CYS A 94 -2.48 10.94 19.33
C CYS A 94 -2.03 10.44 17.95
N ALA A 95 -2.63 9.39 17.40
CA ALA A 95 -2.48 9.02 15.99
C ALA A 95 -3.19 10.05 15.09
N ILE A 96 -2.65 10.34 13.89
CA ILE A 96 -3.05 11.51 13.08
C ILE A 96 -3.38 11.20 11.62
N GLY A 97 -4.38 11.92 11.11
CA GLY A 97 -4.77 11.96 9.70
C GLY A 97 -5.59 10.78 9.20
N LEU A 98 -5.73 10.68 7.88
CA LEU A 98 -6.57 9.70 7.17
C LEU A 98 -6.27 8.24 7.50
N MET A 99 -5.00 7.90 7.70
CA MET A 99 -4.55 6.53 8.01
C MET A 99 -4.06 6.36 9.46
N GLN A 100 -4.31 7.34 10.34
CA GLN A 100 -3.95 7.33 11.77
C GLN A 100 -2.51 6.88 12.02
N VAL A 101 -1.55 7.55 11.37
CA VAL A 101 -0.11 7.32 11.60
C VAL A 101 0.28 7.85 12.99
N MET A 102 1.17 7.18 13.72
CA MET A 102 1.66 7.69 15.01
C MET A 102 2.70 8.81 14.80
N PRO A 103 2.75 9.89 15.61
CA PRO A 103 3.61 11.05 15.34
C PRO A 103 5.12 10.78 15.23
N GLY A 104 5.64 9.82 16.01
CA GLY A 104 7.04 9.39 15.86
C GLY A 104 7.29 8.65 14.54
N THR A 105 6.39 7.73 14.19
CA THR A 105 6.40 7.01 12.92
C THR A 105 6.24 7.97 11.73
N TRP A 106 5.40 9.00 11.85
CA TRP A 106 5.29 10.07 10.85
C TRP A 106 6.64 10.73 10.59
N ALA A 107 7.38 11.11 11.64
CA ALA A 107 8.68 11.78 11.47
C ALA A 107 9.70 10.88 10.73
N GLU A 108 9.77 9.59 11.10
CA GLU A 108 10.62 8.60 10.42
C GLU A 108 10.26 8.41 8.94
N LEU A 109 8.96 8.39 8.61
CA LEU A 109 8.46 8.23 7.24
C LEU A 109 8.62 9.50 6.41
N GLN A 110 8.44 10.68 7.03
CA GLN A 110 8.55 11.97 6.39
C GLN A 110 9.96 12.18 5.83
N GLU A 111 10.98 11.92 6.65
CA GLU A 111 12.39 11.97 6.23
C GLU A 111 12.70 10.90 5.17
N ARG A 112 12.30 9.65 5.41
CA ARG A 112 12.61 8.50 4.55
C ARG A 112 12.00 8.59 3.15
N TYR A 113 10.80 9.16 3.02
CA TYR A 113 10.04 9.19 1.77
C TYR A 113 9.88 10.59 1.15
N GLY A 114 10.48 11.62 1.75
CA GLY A 114 10.48 12.99 1.23
C GLY A 114 9.09 13.64 1.26
N LEU A 115 8.38 13.50 2.38
CA LEU A 115 7.02 14.02 2.55
C LEU A 115 7.03 15.46 3.12
N GLY A 116 5.94 16.19 2.89
CA GLY A 116 5.70 17.52 3.44
C GLY A 116 5.56 17.54 4.97
N SER A 117 5.49 18.75 5.54
CA SER A 117 5.48 18.95 7.00
C SER A 117 4.10 18.96 7.65
N ASP A 118 3.00 18.96 6.89
CA ASP A 118 1.65 18.82 7.45
C ASP A 118 1.22 17.34 7.45
N PRO A 119 1.14 16.66 8.61
CA PRO A 119 0.64 15.29 8.69
C PRO A 119 -0.86 15.15 8.40
N TYR A 120 -1.57 16.26 8.22
CA TYR A 120 -2.97 16.31 7.75
C TYR A 120 -3.09 16.59 6.25
N ASP A 121 -2.00 16.67 5.50
CA ASP A 121 -2.10 16.64 4.03
C ASP A 121 -2.67 15.28 3.58
N PRO A 122 -3.74 15.25 2.76
CA PRO A 122 -4.37 14.00 2.35
C PRO A 122 -3.44 13.05 1.57
N ARG A 123 -2.56 13.59 0.73
CA ARG A 123 -1.66 12.79 -0.10
C ARG A 123 -0.56 12.19 0.75
N ASP A 124 0.12 13.04 1.51
CA ASP A 124 1.31 12.62 2.25
C ASP A 124 0.96 11.73 3.45
N ASN A 125 -0.21 11.93 4.08
CA ASN A 125 -0.72 10.99 5.08
C ASN A 125 -1.06 9.60 4.51
N ILE A 126 -1.62 9.54 3.28
CA ILE A 126 -1.87 8.26 2.59
C ILE A 126 -0.56 7.59 2.15
N LEU A 127 0.41 8.36 1.66
CA LEU A 127 1.74 7.85 1.33
C LEU A 127 2.45 7.27 2.57
N ALA A 128 2.42 7.97 3.70
CA ALA A 128 3.00 7.50 4.96
C ALA A 128 2.29 6.21 5.45
N GLY A 129 0.96 6.19 5.50
CA GLY A 129 0.20 5.02 5.94
C GLY A 129 0.44 3.79 5.05
N ALA A 130 0.46 3.96 3.73
CA ALA A 130 0.75 2.88 2.79
C ALA A 130 2.20 2.36 2.89
N ALA A 131 3.18 3.25 3.05
CA ALA A 131 4.57 2.86 3.31
C ALA A 131 4.68 2.03 4.60
N TYR A 132 3.99 2.45 5.67
CA TYR A 132 4.00 1.73 6.94
C TYR A 132 3.27 0.38 6.84
N LEU A 133 2.16 0.27 6.08
CA LEU A 133 1.53 -1.02 5.77
C LEU A 133 2.50 -1.97 5.04
N ARG A 134 3.28 -1.47 4.08
CA ARG A 134 4.33 -2.23 3.38
C ARG A 134 5.41 -2.74 4.34
N GLU A 135 5.98 -1.85 5.16
CA GLU A 135 7.00 -2.21 6.14
C GLU A 135 6.50 -3.24 7.18
N MET A 136 5.22 -3.18 7.57
CA MET A 136 4.62 -4.20 8.43
C MET A 136 4.39 -5.52 7.70
N TYR A 137 4.03 -5.48 6.40
CA TYR A 137 3.85 -6.69 5.58
C TYR A 137 5.18 -7.41 5.35
N ASP A 138 6.24 -6.68 5.01
CA ASP A 138 7.59 -7.24 4.85
C ASP A 138 8.11 -7.93 6.12
N ARG A 139 7.75 -7.40 7.30
CA ARG A 139 8.23 -7.92 8.59
C ARG A 139 7.41 -9.07 9.15
N TYR A 140 6.09 -9.09 8.93
CA TYR A 140 5.18 -10.00 9.65
C TYR A 140 4.23 -10.81 8.75
N GLY A 141 4.16 -10.52 7.44
CA GLY A 141 3.25 -11.17 6.51
C GLY A 141 1.77 -11.01 6.86
N SER A 142 0.91 -11.73 6.14
CA SER A 142 -0.54 -11.77 6.42
C SER A 142 -0.88 -12.86 7.45
N PRO A 143 -1.77 -12.61 8.44
CA PRO A 143 -2.45 -11.34 8.77
C PRO A 143 -1.64 -10.46 9.75
N GLY A 144 -0.43 -10.86 10.13
CA GLY A 144 0.36 -10.24 11.20
C GLY A 144 0.62 -8.74 11.03
N PHE A 145 0.76 -8.26 9.79
CA PHE A 145 1.00 -6.85 9.52
C PHE A 145 -0.13 -5.92 10.00
N LEU A 146 -1.39 -6.34 9.89
CA LEU A 146 -2.54 -5.57 10.39
C LEU A 146 -2.49 -5.43 11.92
N ALA A 147 -2.10 -6.50 12.60
CA ALA A 147 -1.90 -6.47 14.04
C ALA A 147 -0.75 -5.55 14.42
N ALA A 148 0.38 -5.60 13.72
CA ALA A 148 1.54 -4.76 13.97
C ALA A 148 1.30 -3.27 13.66
N TYR A 149 0.52 -2.95 12.61
CA TYR A 149 0.12 -1.59 12.26
C TYR A 149 -0.69 -0.94 13.39
N ASN A 150 -1.82 -1.54 13.77
CA ASN A 150 -2.71 -1.01 14.81
C ASN A 150 -2.12 -1.11 16.23
N ALA A 151 -1.47 -2.23 16.57
CA ALA A 151 -0.97 -2.46 17.93
C ALA A 151 0.41 -1.84 18.20
N GLY A 152 1.17 -1.54 17.15
CA GLY A 152 2.59 -1.22 17.18
C GLY A 152 3.48 -2.48 17.10
N PRO A 153 4.59 -2.48 16.32
CA PRO A 153 5.50 -3.61 16.12
C PRO A 153 5.87 -4.35 17.41
N ARG A 154 6.36 -3.59 18.39
CA ARG A 154 6.77 -4.06 19.73
C ARG A 154 5.66 -4.77 20.51
N ARG A 155 4.39 -4.39 20.31
CA ARG A 155 3.24 -5.02 20.97
C ARG A 155 2.85 -6.32 20.26
N TYR A 156 3.03 -6.38 18.94
CA TYR A 156 2.86 -7.62 18.17
C TYR A 156 3.98 -8.62 18.44
N GLU A 157 5.24 -8.18 18.54
CA GLU A 157 6.38 -9.00 18.99
C GLU A 157 6.14 -9.61 20.39
N GLN A 158 5.63 -8.81 21.34
CA GLN A 158 5.21 -9.32 22.65
C GLN A 158 4.05 -10.32 22.56
N HIS A 159 3.17 -10.20 21.56
CA HIS A 159 2.10 -11.16 21.33
C HIS A 159 2.60 -12.49 20.77
N LEU A 160 3.57 -12.47 19.86
CA LEU A 160 4.29 -13.67 19.41
C LEU A 160 5.01 -14.37 20.57
N ALA A 161 5.45 -13.60 21.58
CA ALA A 161 5.98 -14.10 22.86
C ALA A 161 4.88 -14.48 23.90
N GLY A 162 3.61 -14.63 23.48
CA GLY A 162 2.52 -15.15 24.31
C GLY A 162 1.61 -14.12 25.00
N ARG A 163 1.85 -12.81 24.86
CA ARG A 163 0.96 -11.76 25.40
C ARG A 163 -0.37 -11.73 24.62
N PRO A 164 -1.54 -11.55 25.24
CA PRO A 164 -2.78 -11.35 24.49
C PRO A 164 -2.80 -9.98 23.78
N LEU A 165 -3.34 -9.94 22.55
CA LEU A 165 -3.60 -8.69 21.83
C LEU A 165 -4.76 -7.88 22.47
N PRO A 166 -4.71 -6.53 22.38
CA PRO A 166 -5.84 -5.67 22.75
C PRO A 166 -7.15 -6.10 22.09
N ALA A 167 -8.28 -5.85 22.76
CA ALA A 167 -9.60 -6.13 22.19
C ALA A 167 -9.86 -5.36 20.89
N GLU A 168 -9.40 -4.11 20.84
CA GLU A 168 -9.39 -3.24 19.67
C GLU A 168 -8.64 -3.87 18.48
N THR A 169 -7.38 -4.27 18.65
CA THR A 169 -6.59 -4.94 17.60
C THR A 169 -7.24 -6.25 17.13
N ARG A 170 -7.94 -6.98 18.01
CA ARG A 170 -8.68 -8.19 17.61
C ARG A 170 -9.93 -7.85 16.77
N ALA A 171 -10.60 -6.72 17.05
CA ALA A 171 -11.69 -6.22 16.21
C ALA A 171 -11.17 -5.67 14.86
N TYR A 172 -10.02 -4.99 14.86
CA TYR A 172 -9.30 -4.52 13.67
C TYR A 172 -9.01 -5.69 12.71
N LEU A 173 -8.38 -6.75 13.23
CA LEU A 173 -8.12 -7.98 12.49
C LEU A 173 -9.41 -8.63 11.96
N ALA A 174 -10.44 -8.77 12.81
CA ALA A 174 -11.71 -9.37 12.40
C ALA A 174 -12.43 -8.58 11.28
N THR A 175 -12.20 -7.26 11.20
CA THR A 175 -12.82 -6.38 10.20
C THR A 175 -12.03 -6.34 8.89
N LEU A 176 -10.70 -6.32 8.95
CA LEU A 176 -9.84 -6.12 7.77
C LEU A 176 -9.29 -7.41 7.16
N ALA A 177 -9.13 -8.48 7.95
CA ALA A 177 -8.64 -9.77 7.42
C ALA A 177 -9.50 -10.35 6.27
N PRO A 178 -10.84 -10.19 6.21
CA PRO A 178 -11.62 -10.63 5.05
C PRO A 178 -11.31 -9.85 3.76
N VAL A 179 -10.93 -8.57 3.85
CA VAL A 179 -10.56 -7.74 2.69
C VAL A 179 -9.13 -8.05 2.24
N VAL A 180 -8.27 -8.37 3.20
CA VAL A 180 -6.83 -8.60 3.00
C VAL A 180 -6.53 -10.04 2.57
N GLY A 181 -7.14 -11.05 3.20
CA GLY A 181 -6.93 -12.46 2.87
C GLY A 181 -7.63 -12.93 1.59
N GLY A 182 -8.42 -12.08 0.95
CA GLY A 182 -9.08 -12.36 -0.33
C GLY A 182 -8.18 -12.23 -1.56
N GLY A 183 -6.93 -11.77 -1.39
CA GLY A 183 -5.93 -11.75 -2.44
C GLY A 183 -4.54 -11.69 -1.85
N ASP A 184 -3.65 -12.59 -2.29
CA ASP A 184 -2.22 -12.44 -2.02
C ASP A 184 -1.72 -11.08 -2.51
N MET A 185 -0.73 -10.51 -1.81
CA MET A 185 -0.02 -9.35 -2.34
C MET A 185 0.50 -9.70 -3.74
N PRO A 186 0.25 -8.87 -4.76
CA PRO A 186 0.97 -8.99 -6.01
C PRO A 186 2.46 -8.94 -5.69
N VAL A 187 3.15 -10.08 -5.86
CA VAL A 187 4.62 -10.10 -5.87
C VAL A 187 4.99 -9.06 -6.93
N PRO A 188 5.73 -7.99 -6.59
CA PRO A 188 5.88 -6.86 -7.48
C PRO A 188 6.47 -7.36 -8.78
N ALA A 189 5.68 -7.29 -9.86
CA ALA A 189 6.13 -7.62 -11.20
C ALA A 189 7.31 -6.70 -11.49
N ILE A 190 8.52 -7.28 -11.42
CA ILE A 190 9.79 -6.56 -11.23
C ILE A 190 9.82 -5.38 -12.17
N VAL A 191 9.86 -4.15 -11.63
CA VAL A 191 9.79 -2.87 -12.39
C VAL A 191 10.65 -2.98 -13.64
N ALA A 192 9.98 -3.19 -14.79
CA ALA A 192 10.44 -4.04 -15.89
C ALA A 192 11.96 -4.04 -16.06
N ALA A 193 12.62 -4.99 -15.37
CA ALA A 193 13.97 -4.86 -14.81
C ALA A 193 14.85 -3.88 -15.58
N ALA A 194 14.86 -2.62 -15.13
CA ALA A 194 15.46 -1.49 -15.84
C ALA A 194 16.91 -1.85 -16.23
N ASP A 195 17.11 -2.13 -17.53
CA ASP A 195 18.24 -2.94 -17.98
C ASP A 195 19.56 -2.34 -17.48
N PRO A 196 20.35 -3.09 -16.67
CA PRO A 196 21.57 -2.58 -16.07
C PRO A 196 22.66 -2.27 -17.10
N ASP A 197 22.47 -2.65 -18.37
CA ASP A 197 23.28 -2.27 -19.52
C ASP A 197 22.59 -1.27 -20.47
N ALA A 198 21.38 -0.77 -20.16
CA ALA A 198 20.66 0.18 -21.00
C ALA A 198 21.46 1.46 -21.26
N TRP A 199 22.18 1.95 -20.24
CA TRP A 199 23.07 3.11 -20.34
C TRP A 199 24.31 2.84 -21.23
N ARG A 200 24.68 1.58 -21.46
CA ARG A 200 25.73 1.19 -22.42
C ARG A 200 25.21 1.09 -23.85
N ARG A 201 23.91 0.84 -24.01
CA ARG A 201 23.22 0.68 -25.31
C ARG A 201 22.56 1.96 -25.80
N ALA A 202 22.30 2.92 -24.91
CA ALA A 202 21.88 4.27 -25.26
C ALA A 202 23.03 5.05 -25.93
N PRO A 203 22.77 5.86 -26.97
CA PRO A 203 23.79 6.71 -27.57
C PRO A 203 24.20 7.81 -26.57
N LEU A 204 25.51 7.94 -26.34
CA LEU A 204 26.09 8.93 -25.40
C LEU A 204 25.79 10.40 -25.77
N PHE A 205 25.31 10.65 -26.98
CA PHE A 205 24.86 11.95 -27.45
C PHE A 205 23.47 11.82 -28.05
N VAL A 206 22.53 12.67 -27.61
CA VAL A 206 21.30 12.90 -28.35
C VAL A 206 21.66 13.64 -29.64
N GLY A 207 21.88 12.89 -30.70
CA GLY A 207 21.97 13.46 -32.05
C GLY A 207 20.68 14.21 -32.33
N ARG A 208 20.73 15.55 -32.32
CA ARG A 208 19.60 16.40 -32.71
C ARG A 208 19.18 15.95 -34.10
N ALA A 209 17.99 15.35 -34.21
CA ALA A 209 17.45 14.95 -35.49
C ALA A 209 17.47 16.17 -36.42
N ALA A 210 18.29 16.09 -37.48
CA ALA A 210 18.23 17.06 -38.55
C ALA A 210 16.80 17.00 -39.08
N GLY A 211 16.09 18.13 -39.04
CA GLY A 211 14.66 18.15 -39.33
C GLY A 211 14.42 17.55 -40.70
N ALA A 212 13.50 16.58 -40.79
CA ALA A 212 13.01 16.04 -42.05
C ALA A 212 12.18 17.13 -42.76
N ALA A 213 12.87 18.12 -43.30
CA ALA A 213 12.28 19.15 -44.13
C ALA A 213 11.85 18.48 -45.43
N THR A 214 10.54 18.21 -45.54
CA THR A 214 9.88 17.81 -46.77
C THR A 214 9.86 19.01 -47.73
N ALA A 215 11.01 19.26 -48.35
CA ALA A 215 11.14 20.19 -49.46
C ALA A 215 10.85 19.41 -50.76
N ASP A 216 9.76 19.75 -51.44
CA ASP A 216 9.40 19.15 -52.72
C ASP A 216 10.50 19.37 -53.77
N SER A 217 10.90 18.29 -54.44
CA SER A 217 11.97 18.30 -55.43
C SER A 217 11.46 18.66 -56.83
N VAL A 218 11.25 19.96 -57.07
CA VAL A 218 10.97 20.47 -58.42
C VAL A 218 12.28 20.59 -59.21
N GLN A 219 12.41 19.83 -60.30
CA GLN A 219 13.47 20.01 -61.30
C GLN A 219 13.31 21.40 -61.95
N VAL A 220 14.28 22.31 -61.83
CA VAL A 220 15.56 22.33 -62.57
C VAL A 220 15.35 22.48 -64.08
N ASP A 221 15.44 23.73 -64.53
CA ASP A 221 15.88 24.08 -65.88
C ASP A 221 16.56 25.47 -65.81
N GLY A 222 17.62 25.71 -66.61
CA GLY A 222 18.36 26.98 -66.61
C GLY A 222 19.90 26.86 -66.58
N GLN A 223 20.56 27.26 -67.67
CA GLN A 223 22.01 27.09 -67.88
C GLN A 223 22.83 28.36 -67.58
N SER A 224 23.99 28.21 -66.92
CA SER A 224 25.27 28.94 -67.17
C SER A 224 26.34 28.42 -66.20
N LYS A 225 27.45 27.79 -66.60
CA LYS A 225 28.57 28.19 -67.48
C LYS A 225 29.58 29.17 -66.82
N ALA A 226 30.60 28.64 -66.13
CA ALA A 226 31.99 29.12 -66.20
C ALA A 226 33.04 28.20 -65.51
N ALA A 227 34.26 28.32 -66.02
CA ALA A 227 35.60 27.91 -65.55
C ALA A 227 35.96 28.22 -64.06
N SER A 228 37.08 27.75 -63.47
CA SER A 228 38.03 26.64 -63.78
C SER A 228 39.14 26.54 -62.69
N ALA A 229 39.63 25.31 -62.43
CA ALA A 229 40.98 24.96 -61.92
C ALA A 229 41.46 25.31 -60.48
N ALA A 230 42.55 24.61 -60.09
CA ALA A 230 43.58 24.92 -59.08
C ALA A 230 43.30 24.68 -57.56
N THR A 231 43.71 23.49 -57.10
CA THR A 231 44.45 23.25 -55.83
C THR A 231 45.98 23.35 -56.11
N PRO A 232 46.92 23.15 -55.15
CA PRO A 232 46.88 23.22 -53.68
C PRO A 232 48.03 24.08 -53.07
N VAL A 233 47.99 24.38 -51.76
CA VAL A 233 49.20 24.68 -50.96
C VAL A 233 49.10 24.06 -49.55
N ALA A 234 50.28 23.72 -49.02
CA ALA A 234 50.63 23.24 -47.68
C ALA A 234 50.22 24.24 -46.54
N ASP A 235 50.46 24.01 -45.24
CA ASP A 235 51.57 23.24 -44.65
C ASP A 235 51.32 22.64 -43.25
N SER A 236 52.34 21.96 -42.73
CA SER A 236 52.36 21.12 -41.54
C SER A 236 52.75 21.86 -40.27
N ALA A 237 52.23 21.45 -39.10
CA ALA A 237 53.05 20.86 -38.02
C ALA A 237 52.33 20.67 -36.66
N ALA A 238 52.62 19.52 -36.06
CA ALA A 238 52.57 19.11 -34.65
C ALA A 238 52.17 20.10 -33.53
N ALA A 239 51.23 19.65 -32.68
CA ALA A 239 51.41 19.64 -31.21
C ALA A 239 50.40 18.70 -30.50
N ALA A 240 50.88 17.64 -29.85
CA ALA A 240 50.14 16.80 -28.89
C ALA A 240 51.11 15.87 -28.14
N PRO A 241 50.74 15.32 -26.96
CA PRO A 241 49.91 15.87 -25.89
C PRO A 241 50.68 15.93 -24.55
N GLN A 242 50.15 16.63 -23.55
CA GLN A 242 50.53 16.39 -22.14
C GLN A 242 49.28 16.29 -21.26
N ALA A 243 49.22 15.21 -20.48
CA ALA A 243 48.14 14.93 -19.54
C ALA A 243 48.73 14.83 -18.13
N GLU A 244 48.43 15.82 -17.28
CA GLU A 244 48.98 15.88 -15.92
C GLU A 244 47.97 15.32 -14.90
N ARG A 245 48.43 14.41 -14.05
CA ARG A 245 47.57 13.59 -13.18
C ARG A 245 47.58 14.14 -11.76
N LEU A 246 46.56 14.92 -11.40
CA LEU A 246 46.42 15.48 -10.06
C LEU A 246 46.05 14.40 -9.03
N PHE A 247 47.04 13.89 -8.30
CA PHE A 247 46.85 13.04 -7.13
C PHE A 247 47.00 13.86 -5.84
N VAL A 248 46.06 13.71 -4.89
CA VAL A 248 46.19 14.25 -3.53
C VAL A 248 46.56 13.12 -2.58
N ALA A 249 47.68 13.27 -1.86
CA ALA A 249 48.18 12.26 -0.92
C ALA A 249 47.53 12.41 0.46
N ARG A 250 47.20 11.27 1.09
CA ARG A 250 46.72 11.19 2.47
C ARG A 250 47.91 11.16 3.44
N SER A 251 48.10 12.23 4.20
CA SER A 251 49.15 12.29 5.24
C SER A 251 48.69 11.63 6.54
N ASP A 252 49.35 10.52 6.91
CA ASP A 252 49.20 9.85 8.20
C ASP A 252 50.31 10.28 9.18
N ARG A 253 50.05 10.26 10.49
CA ARG A 253 51.05 10.55 11.54
C ARG A 253 50.79 9.72 12.79
N GLY A 254 51.72 8.82 13.09
CA GLY A 254 51.62 7.88 14.20
C GLY A 254 52.02 8.42 15.59
N ARG A 255 51.62 7.63 16.60
CA ARG A 255 52.13 7.59 17.99
C ARG A 255 53.65 7.28 18.03
N PRO A 256 54.40 7.51 19.14
CA PRO A 256 54.11 7.02 20.51
C PRO A 256 54.31 8.11 21.60
N ARG A 257 54.21 7.85 22.91
CA ARG A 257 54.01 6.60 23.69
C ARG A 257 52.68 6.66 24.46
#